data_AF-A0A928CSD4-F1
#
_entry.id   AF-A0A928CSD4-F1
#
_cell.length_a   1.000
_cell.length_b   1.000
_cell.length_c   1.000
_cell.angle_alpha   90.00
_cell.angle_beta   90.00
_cell.angle_gamma   90.00
#
_symmetry.space_group_name_H-M   'P 1'
#
loop_
_entity.id
_entity.type
_entity.pdbx_description
1 polymer ?
#
loop_
_entity_poly.entity_id
_entity_poly.type
_entity_poly.pdbx_seq_one_letter_code
_entity_poly.pdbx_strand_id
1 'polypeptide(L)'
;MYSLIIALLAGAAAGGISRVSGLSVAWSVFIGLAAFLAVTAVISQIIRIKVKKLNDGLQQIMEETRHKIMMMQNQFMRRPLGSQKVMLQALEKEQNAGIRRAIGACDAFIPYYRWSFLLDRQMNTMKMAFYYQLKEFDQVDKLMPKCLFIDPQSVCLKMARMYMKNEDGIDKLFKKKCRSLKEPACILPYSLYAWILVKQERYEDALKLLVECKKKTDNETILRNWEMLANNKYKSFSNSGLGEMWYAMGLEEMKMPKQQQRIRYR
;
A
#
# COMPACT_ATOMS: atom_id res chain seq x y z
N MET A 1 -8.54 -20.91 8.62
CA MET A 1 -9.63 -21.60 9.36
C MET A 1 -9.26 -23.01 9.78
N TYR A 2 -8.47 -23.78 9.00
CA TYR A 2 -8.03 -25.12 9.42
C TYR A 2 -7.23 -25.14 10.74
N SER A 3 -6.46 -24.09 11.03
CA SER A 3 -5.73 -23.95 12.29
C SER A 3 -6.63 -24.02 13.52
N LEU A 4 -7.79 -23.34 13.50
CA LEU A 4 -8.73 -23.32 14.61
C LEU A 4 -9.45 -24.66 14.79
N ILE A 5 -9.80 -25.32 13.69
CA ILE A 5 -10.47 -26.63 13.72
C ILE A 5 -9.52 -27.69 14.30
N ILE A 6 -8.27 -27.73 13.84
CA ILE A 6 -7.26 -28.67 14.33
C ILE A 6 -6.95 -28.41 15.80
N ALA A 7 -6.81 -27.14 16.20
CA ALA A 7 -6.57 -26.78 17.60
C ALA A 7 -7.75 -27.17 18.50
N LEU A 8 -8.99 -26.97 18.05
CA LEU A 8 -10.20 -27.31 18.80
C LEU A 8 -10.33 -28.83 19.01
N LEU A 9 -10.04 -29.63 17.97
CA LEU A 9 -10.00 -31.09 18.08
C LEU A 9 -8.89 -31.57 19.03
N ALA A 10 -7.70 -30.97 18.95
CA ALA A 10 -6.59 -31.30 19.83
C ALA A 10 -6.88 -30.94 21.30
N GLY A 11 -7.50 -29.78 21.55
CA GLY A 11 -7.91 -29.36 22.88
C GLY A 11 -9.02 -30.25 23.47
N ALA A 12 -10.02 -30.60 22.66
CA ALA A 12 -11.09 -31.51 23.07
C ALA A 12 -10.56 -32.92 23.39
N ALA A 13 -9.65 -33.45 22.57
CA ALA A 13 -9.01 -34.74 22.80
C ALA A 13 -8.15 -34.72 24.08
N ALA A 14 -7.32 -33.69 24.28
CA ALA A 14 -6.45 -33.58 25.46
C ALA A 14 -7.26 -33.44 26.77
N GLY A 15 -8.33 -32.64 26.75
CA GLY A 15 -9.24 -32.50 27.90
C GLY A 15 -10.03 -33.77 28.18
N GLY A 16 -10.51 -34.45 27.13
CA GLY A 16 -11.21 -35.74 27.26
C GLY A 16 -10.33 -36.84 27.83
N ILE A 17 -9.09 -36.98 27.34
CA ILE A 17 -8.11 -37.94 27.85
C ILE A 17 -7.78 -37.65 29.32
N SER A 18 -7.57 -36.38 29.68
CA SER A 18 -7.29 -35.98 31.06
C SER A 18 -8.43 -36.31 32.01
N ARG A 19 -9.69 -36.19 31.54
CA ARG A 19 -10.87 -36.56 32.32
C ARG A 19 -11.00 -38.07 32.51
N VAL A 20 -10.67 -38.86 31.49
CA VAL A 20 -10.66 -40.34 31.55
C VAL A 20 -9.52 -40.85 32.44
N SER A 21 -8.38 -40.15 32.47
CA SER A 21 -7.25 -40.45 33.34
C SER A 21 -7.46 -40.07 34.82
N GLY A 22 -8.66 -39.60 35.19
CA GLY A 22 -9.03 -39.35 36.59
C GLY A 22 -8.72 -37.95 37.12
N LEU A 23 -8.30 -36.99 36.29
CA LEU A 23 -8.10 -35.62 36.75
C LEU A 23 -9.44 -34.92 37.02
N SER A 24 -9.40 -33.93 37.92
CA SER A 24 -10.56 -33.09 38.21
C SER A 24 -11.04 -32.35 36.94
N VAL A 25 -12.31 -31.97 36.94
CA VAL A 25 -12.93 -31.24 35.80
C VAL A 25 -12.15 -29.96 35.50
N ALA A 26 -11.74 -29.22 36.54
CA ALA A 26 -10.97 -27.99 36.39
C ALA A 26 -9.61 -28.21 35.70
N TRP A 27 -8.86 -29.23 36.11
CA TRP A 27 -7.57 -29.56 35.50
C TRP A 27 -7.71 -30.11 34.08
N SER A 28 -8.76 -30.88 33.80
CA SER A 28 -9.04 -31.39 32.46
C SER A 28 -9.38 -30.27 31.47
N VAL A 29 -10.17 -29.27 31.90
CA VAL A 29 -10.47 -28.07 31.11
C VAL A 29 -9.21 -27.24 30.89
N PHE A 30 -8.39 -27.04 31.93
CA PHE A 30 -7.13 -26.31 31.82
C PHE A 30 -6.17 -26.96 30.81
N ILE A 31 -5.98 -28.28 30.87
CA ILE A 31 -5.12 -29.03 29.95
C ILE A 31 -5.66 -28.94 28.51
N GLY A 32 -6.98 -29.06 28.33
CA GLY A 32 -7.61 -28.89 27.02
C GLY A 32 -7.37 -27.50 26.43
N LEU A 33 -7.48 -26.44 27.24
CA LEU A 33 -7.20 -25.07 26.82
C LEU A 33 -5.71 -24.84 26.54
N ALA A 34 -4.81 -25.37 27.37
CA ALA A 34 -3.38 -25.29 27.16
C ALA A 34 -2.95 -25.99 25.86
N ALA A 35 -3.49 -27.19 25.60
CA ALA A 35 -3.25 -27.91 24.36
C ALA A 35 -3.79 -27.15 23.14
N PHE A 36 -5.00 -26.59 23.24
CA PHE A 36 -5.57 -25.73 22.19
C PHE A 36 -4.65 -24.55 21.85
N LEU A 37 -4.16 -23.83 22.87
CA LEU A 37 -3.28 -22.67 22.68
C LEU A 37 -1.92 -23.10 22.10
N ALA A 38 -1.33 -24.17 22.62
CA ALA A 38 -0.06 -24.70 22.12
C ALA A 38 -0.14 -25.10 20.65
N VAL A 39 -1.17 -25.85 20.25
CA VAL A 39 -1.36 -26.28 18.86
C VAL A 39 -1.63 -25.08 17.94
N THR A 40 -2.44 -24.11 18.39
CA THR A 40 -2.69 -22.88 17.63
C THR A 40 -1.41 -22.08 17.40
N ALA A 41 -0.57 -21.96 18.43
CA ALA A 41 0.70 -21.24 18.35
C ALA A 41 1.68 -21.94 17.38
N VAL A 42 1.83 -23.26 17.47
CA VAL A 42 2.71 -24.04 16.60
C VAL A 42 2.27 -23.94 15.13
N ILE A 43 0.99 -24.15 14.84
CA ILE A 43 0.47 -24.04 13.47
C ILE A 43 0.68 -22.62 12.93
N SER A 44 0.39 -21.59 13.73
CA SER A 44 0.58 -20.19 13.35
C SER A 44 2.05 -19.88 13.05
N GLN A 45 2.98 -20.41 13.85
CA GLN A 45 4.41 -20.19 13.64
C GLN A 45 4.91 -20.87 12.35
N ILE A 46 4.47 -22.10 12.07
CA ILE A 46 4.84 -22.79 10.83
C ILE A 46 4.35 -22.02 9.59
N ILE A 47 3.10 -21.54 9.61
CA ILE A 47 2.56 -20.72 8.53
C ILE A 47 3.37 -19.43 8.40
N ARG A 48 3.68 -18.77 9.52
CA ARG A 48 4.45 -17.52 9.53
C ARG A 48 5.82 -17.69 8.87
N ILE A 49 6.53 -18.78 9.17
CA ILE A 49 7.85 -19.07 8.57
C ILE A 49 7.72 -19.29 7.05
N LYS A 50 6.73 -20.07 6.62
CA LYS A 50 6.51 -20.35 5.18
C LYS A 50 6.10 -19.09 4.41
N VAL A 51 5.17 -18.32 4.96
CA VAL A 51 4.72 -17.04 4.39
C VAL A 51 5.86 -16.02 4.38
N LYS A 52 6.70 -15.99 5.42
CA LYS A 52 7.89 -15.13 5.46
C LYS A 52 8.84 -15.48 4.32
N LYS A 53 9.15 -16.76 4.09
CA LYS A 53 10.01 -17.19 2.98
C LYS A 53 9.46 -16.74 1.62
N LEU A 54 8.15 -16.80 1.40
CA LEU A 54 7.53 -16.29 0.18
C LEU A 54 7.60 -14.76 0.07
N ASN A 55 7.40 -14.05 1.18
CA ASN A 55 7.56 -12.59 1.23
C ASN A 55 9.00 -12.18 0.92
N ASP A 56 9.99 -12.89 1.46
CA ASP A 56 11.41 -12.64 1.20
C ASP A 56 11.72 -12.82 -0.30
N GLY A 57 11.17 -13.87 -0.93
CA GLY A 57 11.28 -14.06 -2.39
C GLY A 57 10.63 -12.92 -3.20
N LEU A 58 9.48 -12.41 -2.74
CA LEU A 58 8.82 -11.27 -3.38
C LEU A 58 9.63 -9.98 -3.21
N GLN A 59 10.21 -9.75 -2.03
CA GLN A 59 11.12 -8.63 -1.78
C GLN A 59 12.34 -8.72 -2.69
N GLN A 60 12.93 -9.90 -2.83
CA GLN A 60 14.07 -10.13 -3.73
C GLN A 60 13.73 -9.77 -5.19
N ILE A 61 12.56 -10.17 -5.71
CA ILE A 61 12.13 -9.78 -7.07
C ILE A 61 12.07 -8.26 -7.24
N MET A 62 11.56 -7.56 -6.22
CA MET A 62 11.46 -6.10 -6.24
C MET A 62 12.82 -5.42 -6.09
N GLU A 63 13.71 -5.95 -5.25
CA GLU A 63 15.08 -5.47 -5.08
C GLU A 63 15.91 -5.67 -6.34
N GLU A 64 15.84 -6.85 -6.97
CA GLU A 64 16.48 -7.10 -8.26
C GLU A 64 15.99 -6.13 -9.33
N THR A 65 14.69 -5.85 -9.37
CA THR A 65 14.11 -4.89 -10.31
C THR A 65 14.63 -3.47 -10.03
N ARG A 66 14.67 -3.04 -8.76
CA ARG A 66 15.22 -1.74 -8.35
C ARG A 66 16.70 -1.63 -8.70
N HIS A 67 17.49 -2.66 -8.45
CA HIS A 67 18.91 -2.71 -8.79
C HIS A 67 19.13 -2.59 -10.30
N LYS A 68 18.36 -3.31 -11.12
CA LYS A 68 18.43 -3.18 -12.58
C LYS A 68 18.09 -1.77 -13.05
N ILE A 69 17.01 -1.20 -12.55
CA ILE A 69 16.61 0.19 -12.84
C ILE A 69 17.73 1.17 -12.45
N MET A 70 18.32 1.01 -11.26
CA MET A 70 19.41 1.87 -10.78
C MET A 70 20.67 1.73 -11.65
N MET A 71 21.04 0.50 -12.05
CA MET A 71 22.16 0.27 -12.96
C MET A 71 21.91 0.90 -14.33
N MET A 72 20.72 0.73 -14.90
CA MET A 72 20.33 1.35 -16.15
C MET A 72 20.37 2.88 -16.04
N GLN A 73 19.79 3.46 -14.98
CA GLN A 73 19.83 4.90 -14.72
C GLN A 73 21.28 5.41 -14.63
N ASN A 74 22.15 4.73 -13.89
CA ASN A 74 23.56 5.08 -13.80
C ASN A 74 24.29 4.98 -15.15
N GLN A 75 23.97 3.95 -15.95
CA GLN A 75 24.53 3.78 -17.29
C GLN A 75 24.11 4.92 -18.21
N PHE A 76 22.84 5.33 -18.17
CA PHE A 76 22.34 6.45 -18.95
C PHE A 76 22.90 7.80 -18.50
N MET A 77 23.14 7.99 -17.19
CA MET A 77 23.82 9.19 -16.68
C MET A 77 25.28 9.26 -17.15
N ARG A 78 25.97 8.12 -17.27
CA ARG A 78 27.36 8.04 -17.76
C ARG A 78 27.45 8.16 -19.29
N ARG A 79 26.44 7.66 -20.02
CA ARG A 79 26.36 7.70 -21.47
C ARG A 79 24.94 8.09 -21.88
N PRO A 80 24.62 9.39 -21.99
CA PRO A 80 23.32 9.84 -22.48
C PRO A 80 23.22 9.56 -23.99
N LEU A 81 23.02 8.29 -24.34
CA LEU A 81 22.82 7.84 -25.71
C LEU A 81 21.32 7.90 -26.01
N GLY A 82 20.92 8.85 -26.85
CA GLY A 82 19.55 8.95 -27.37
C GLY A 82 18.65 9.96 -26.65
N SER A 83 17.41 10.05 -27.11
CA SER A 83 16.41 10.97 -26.55
C SER A 83 15.99 10.54 -25.14
N GLN A 84 15.85 11.51 -24.24
CA GLN A 84 15.42 11.29 -22.85
C GLN A 84 14.14 10.46 -22.71
N LYS A 85 13.25 10.52 -23.71
CA LYS A 85 12.02 9.72 -23.77
C LYS A 85 12.29 8.22 -23.92
N VAL A 86 13.28 7.83 -24.74
CA VAL A 86 13.64 6.41 -24.95
C VAL A 86 14.22 5.81 -23.67
N MET A 87 15.01 6.60 -22.94
CA MET A 87 15.51 6.21 -21.62
C MET A 87 14.37 5.95 -20.63
N LEU A 88 13.40 6.86 -20.52
CA LEU A 88 12.25 6.67 -19.63
C LEU A 88 11.43 5.44 -20.00
N GLN A 89 11.12 5.25 -21.29
CA GLN A 89 10.39 4.09 -21.76
C GLN A 89 11.11 2.78 -21.46
N ALA A 90 12.45 2.75 -21.54
CA ALA A 90 13.24 1.58 -21.18
C ALA A 90 13.17 1.28 -19.67
N LEU A 91 13.24 2.32 -18.82
CA LEU A 91 13.11 2.18 -17.37
C LEU A 91 11.69 1.72 -16.98
N GLU A 92 10.65 2.31 -17.57
CA GLU A 92 9.25 1.90 -17.36
C GLU A 92 9.02 0.45 -17.80
N LYS A 93 9.60 0.03 -18.92
CA LYS A 93 9.50 -1.36 -19.40
C LYS A 93 10.09 -2.34 -18.40
N GLU A 94 11.28 -2.05 -17.86
CA GLU A 94 11.92 -2.92 -16.86
C GLU A 94 11.15 -2.93 -15.54
N GLN A 95 10.65 -1.77 -15.09
CA GLN A 95 9.78 -1.65 -13.93
C GLN A 95 8.52 -2.51 -14.09
N ASN A 96 7.83 -2.38 -15.22
CA ASN A 96 6.61 -3.12 -15.52
C ASN A 96 6.87 -4.63 -15.58
N ALA A 97 8.00 -5.05 -16.17
CA ALA A 97 8.39 -6.46 -16.20
C ALA A 97 8.64 -7.01 -14.78
N GLY A 98 9.29 -6.24 -13.91
CA GLY A 98 9.47 -6.60 -12.50
C GLY A 98 8.14 -6.72 -11.74
N ILE A 99 7.23 -5.75 -11.93
CA ILE A 99 5.90 -5.78 -11.31
C ILE A 99 5.10 -7.01 -11.77
N ARG A 100 5.13 -7.36 -13.07
CA ARG A 100 4.46 -8.57 -13.58
C ARG A 100 5.02 -9.85 -12.97
N ARG A 101 6.35 -9.95 -12.80
CA ARG A 101 6.97 -11.07 -12.09
C ARG A 101 6.51 -11.15 -10.63
N ALA A 102 6.42 -10.01 -9.94
CA ALA A 102 5.93 -9.96 -8.57
C ALA A 102 4.45 -10.40 -8.47
N ILE A 103 3.59 -9.99 -9.41
CA ILE A 103 2.19 -10.44 -9.47
C ILE A 103 2.11 -11.97 -9.62
N GLY A 104 2.93 -12.57 -10.48
CA GLY A 104 2.99 -14.03 -10.64
C GLY A 104 3.49 -14.74 -9.38
N ALA A 105 4.48 -14.17 -8.68
CA ALA A 105 4.97 -14.72 -7.42
C ALA A 105 3.90 -14.72 -6.30
N CYS A 106 2.93 -13.80 -6.35
CA CYS A 106 1.81 -13.77 -5.40
C CYS A 106 0.92 -15.03 -5.48
N ASP A 107 0.92 -15.78 -6.60
CA ASP A 107 0.13 -17.01 -6.75
C ASP A 107 0.67 -18.15 -5.87
N ALA A 108 1.95 -18.10 -5.50
CA ALA A 108 2.55 -19.06 -4.56
C ALA A 108 1.93 -18.99 -3.15
N PHE A 109 1.20 -17.91 -2.83
CA PHE A 109 0.52 -17.74 -1.54
C PHE A 109 -0.87 -18.41 -1.49
N ILE A 110 -1.46 -18.79 -2.64
CA ILE A 110 -2.82 -19.34 -2.73
C ILE A 110 -3.05 -20.54 -1.79
N PRO A 111 -2.14 -21.53 -1.68
CA PRO A 111 -2.33 -22.67 -0.76
C PRO A 111 -2.47 -22.25 0.71
N TYR A 112 -1.94 -21.08 1.08
CA TYR A 112 -1.92 -20.57 2.45
C TYR A 112 -3.16 -19.74 2.80
N TYR A 113 -3.99 -19.35 1.84
CA TYR A 113 -5.20 -18.54 2.09
C TYR A 113 -6.21 -19.25 3.00
N ARG A 114 -6.31 -20.58 2.89
CA ARG A 114 -7.18 -21.41 3.75
C ARG A 114 -6.74 -21.39 5.22
N TRP A 115 -5.47 -21.07 5.46
CA TRP A 115 -4.89 -21.00 6.79
C TRP A 115 -5.03 -19.60 7.40
N SER A 116 -4.89 -18.54 6.60
CA SER A 116 -5.06 -17.14 7.02
C SER A 116 -5.97 -16.36 6.07
N PHE A 117 -7.17 -16.01 6.54
CA PHE A 117 -8.09 -15.15 5.79
C PHE A 117 -7.51 -13.76 5.52
N LEU A 118 -6.74 -13.24 6.48
CA LEU A 118 -6.09 -11.94 6.34
C LEU A 118 -5.03 -11.94 5.23
N LEU A 119 -4.35 -13.08 5.04
CA LEU A 119 -3.33 -13.22 4.01
C LEU A 119 -3.92 -13.07 2.59
N ASP A 120 -5.08 -13.67 2.33
CA ASP A 120 -5.78 -13.51 1.05
C ASP A 120 -6.06 -12.02 0.77
N ARG A 121 -6.68 -11.32 1.72
CA ARG A 121 -6.95 -9.88 1.58
C ARG A 121 -5.68 -9.03 1.43
N GLN A 122 -4.63 -9.37 2.16
CA GLN A 122 -3.33 -8.69 2.08
C GLN A 122 -2.70 -8.86 0.70
N MET A 123 -2.69 -10.09 0.17
CA MET A 123 -2.17 -10.38 -1.17
C MET A 123 -3.01 -9.71 -2.25
N ASN A 124 -4.34 -9.65 -2.09
CA ASN A 124 -5.21 -8.91 -2.99
C ASN A 124 -4.91 -7.40 -2.96
N THR A 125 -4.65 -6.79 -1.79
CA THR A 125 -4.21 -5.39 -1.71
C THR A 125 -2.88 -5.16 -2.43
N MET A 126 -1.92 -6.07 -2.28
CA MET A 126 -0.61 -5.96 -2.93
C MET A 126 -0.72 -6.11 -4.46
N LYS A 127 -1.45 -7.13 -4.94
CA LYS A 127 -1.76 -7.29 -6.37
C LYS A 127 -2.48 -6.06 -6.92
N MET A 128 -3.45 -5.51 -6.18
CA MET A 128 -4.16 -4.29 -6.58
C MET A 128 -3.19 -3.11 -6.74
N ALA A 129 -2.28 -2.89 -5.79
CA ALA A 129 -1.27 -1.83 -5.89
C ALA A 129 -0.35 -2.03 -7.12
N PHE A 130 0.04 -3.27 -7.43
CA PHE A 130 0.81 -3.60 -8.63
C PHE A 130 0.05 -3.34 -9.93
N TYR A 131 -1.20 -3.81 -10.04
CA TYR A 131 -2.04 -3.51 -11.20
C TYR A 131 -2.29 -2.00 -11.36
N TYR A 132 -2.40 -1.27 -10.25
CA TYR A 132 -2.52 0.18 -10.26
C TYR A 132 -1.28 0.85 -10.86
N GLN A 133 -0.08 0.42 -10.47
CA GLN A 133 1.19 0.90 -11.03
C GLN A 133 1.31 0.59 -12.53
N LEU A 134 0.84 -0.58 -12.96
CA LEU A 134 0.77 -0.96 -14.38
C LEU A 134 -0.33 -0.21 -15.16
N LYS A 135 -1.15 0.61 -14.49
CA LYS A 135 -2.33 1.29 -15.05
C LYS A 135 -3.39 0.32 -15.59
N GLU A 136 -3.42 -0.93 -15.12
CA GLU A 136 -4.40 -1.95 -15.49
C GLU A 136 -5.65 -1.84 -14.59
N PHE A 137 -6.40 -0.75 -14.76
CA PHE A 137 -7.48 -0.39 -13.83
C PHE A 137 -8.66 -1.39 -13.80
N ASP A 138 -8.88 -2.16 -14.86
CA ASP A 138 -9.92 -3.20 -14.88
C ASP A 138 -9.63 -4.30 -13.83
N GLN A 139 -8.36 -4.66 -13.64
CA GLN A 139 -7.95 -5.64 -12.65
C GLN A 139 -7.97 -5.04 -11.24
N VAL A 140 -7.60 -3.77 -11.12
CA VAL A 140 -7.73 -3.01 -9.87
C VAL A 140 -9.18 -3.04 -9.39
N ASP A 141 -10.12 -2.68 -10.27
CA ASP A 141 -11.54 -2.58 -9.93
C ASP A 141 -12.14 -3.95 -9.55
N LYS A 142 -11.69 -5.05 -10.19
CA LYS A 142 -12.06 -6.43 -9.83
C LYS A 142 -11.55 -6.86 -8.45
N LEU A 143 -10.34 -6.45 -8.08
CA LEU A 143 -9.71 -6.84 -6.81
C LEU A 143 -10.12 -5.95 -5.64
N MET A 144 -10.45 -4.69 -5.91
CA MET A 144 -10.72 -3.65 -4.91
C MET A 144 -11.72 -4.06 -3.80
N PRO A 145 -12.83 -4.78 -4.08
CA PRO A 145 -13.76 -5.24 -3.03
C PRO A 145 -13.16 -6.29 -2.07
N LYS A 146 -12.13 -7.01 -2.52
CA LYS A 146 -11.46 -8.09 -1.76
C LYS A 146 -10.23 -7.57 -0.98
N CYS A 147 -9.81 -6.34 -1.23
CA CYS A 147 -8.65 -5.72 -0.60
C CYS A 147 -8.94 -5.29 0.85
N LEU A 148 -7.85 -5.23 1.61
CA LEU A 148 -7.81 -4.63 2.93
C LEU A 148 -7.24 -3.20 2.84
N PHE A 149 -8.06 -2.20 3.20
CA PHE A 149 -7.66 -0.78 3.26
C PHE A 149 -7.37 -0.37 4.70
N ILE A 150 -6.18 -0.70 5.17
CA ILE A 150 -5.70 -0.33 6.52
C ILE A 150 -4.58 0.69 6.40
N ASP A 151 -3.61 0.45 5.53
CA ASP A 151 -2.48 1.34 5.33
C ASP A 151 -2.92 2.64 4.62
N PRO A 152 -2.31 3.80 4.95
CA PRO A 152 -2.68 5.08 4.36
C PRO A 152 -2.57 5.10 2.84
N GLN A 153 -1.57 4.42 2.27
CA GLN A 153 -1.33 4.42 0.83
C GLN A 153 -2.42 3.67 0.06
N SER A 154 -2.85 2.49 0.50
CA SER A 154 -3.94 1.75 -0.14
C SER A 154 -5.26 2.51 -0.05
N VAL A 155 -5.51 3.23 1.04
CA VAL A 155 -6.67 4.13 1.16
C VAL A 155 -6.57 5.27 0.14
N CYS A 156 -5.38 5.83 -0.07
CA CYS A 156 -5.15 6.85 -1.09
C CYS A 156 -5.38 6.32 -2.51
N LEU A 157 -4.88 5.13 -2.85
CA LEU A 157 -5.14 4.49 -4.15
C LEU A 157 -6.64 4.29 -4.38
N LYS A 158 -7.38 3.87 -3.35
CA LYS A 158 -8.83 3.76 -3.41
C LYS A 158 -9.50 5.11 -3.64
N MET A 159 -9.12 6.16 -2.88
CA MET A 159 -9.68 7.51 -3.07
C MET A 159 -9.38 8.07 -4.47
N ALA A 160 -8.15 7.87 -4.96
CA ALA A 160 -7.75 8.27 -6.31
C ALA A 160 -8.58 7.53 -7.36
N ARG A 161 -8.83 6.23 -7.18
CA ARG A 161 -9.67 5.45 -8.12
C ARG A 161 -11.14 5.88 -8.08
N MET A 162 -11.69 6.13 -6.90
CA MET A 162 -13.06 6.67 -6.75
C MET A 162 -13.18 8.01 -7.48
N TYR A 163 -12.20 8.90 -7.34
CA TYR A 163 -12.17 10.17 -8.05
C TYR A 163 -12.12 9.98 -9.57
N MET A 164 -11.25 9.11 -10.09
CA MET A 164 -11.17 8.80 -11.52
C MET A 164 -12.48 8.25 -12.10
N LYS A 165 -13.29 7.58 -11.28
CA LYS A 165 -14.58 7.00 -11.68
C LYS A 165 -15.77 7.93 -11.39
N ASN A 166 -15.54 9.12 -10.83
CA ASN A 166 -16.58 10.03 -10.33
C ASN A 166 -17.54 9.34 -9.34
N GLU A 167 -17.01 8.48 -8.48
CA GLU A 167 -17.79 7.80 -7.43
C GLU A 167 -17.94 8.68 -6.19
N ASP A 168 -19.15 8.69 -5.63
CA ASP A 168 -19.44 9.39 -4.37
C ASP A 168 -18.84 8.68 -3.14
N GLY A 169 -18.73 9.44 -2.04
CA GLY A 169 -18.37 8.90 -0.72
C GLY A 169 -16.88 9.00 -0.34
N ILE A 170 -16.07 9.70 -1.13
CA ILE A 170 -14.66 10.01 -0.81
C ILE A 170 -14.55 10.71 0.55
N ASP A 171 -15.39 11.71 0.81
CA ASP A 171 -15.44 12.44 2.09
C ASP A 171 -15.67 11.51 3.29
N LYS A 172 -16.57 10.53 3.15
CA LYS A 172 -16.89 9.55 4.19
C LYS A 172 -15.71 8.58 4.40
N LEU A 173 -15.07 8.15 3.32
CA LEU A 173 -13.90 7.28 3.39
C LEU A 173 -12.73 8.00 4.11
N PHE A 174 -12.44 9.24 3.74
CA PHE A 174 -11.41 10.06 4.37
C PHE A 174 -11.68 10.24 5.87
N LYS A 175 -12.89 10.66 6.25
CA LYS A 175 -13.26 10.85 7.67
C LYS A 175 -13.09 9.57 8.49
N LYS A 176 -13.44 8.42 7.92
CA LYS A 176 -13.37 7.11 8.60
C LYS A 176 -11.94 6.59 8.75
N LYS A 177 -11.07 6.80 7.76
CA LYS A 177 -9.77 6.11 7.67
C LYS A 177 -8.56 7.01 7.86
N CYS A 178 -8.68 8.31 7.58
CA CYS A 178 -7.53 9.20 7.48
C CYS A 178 -7.50 10.28 8.57
N ARG A 179 -8.65 10.67 9.14
CA ARG A 179 -8.75 11.79 10.09
C ARG A 179 -7.92 11.61 11.36
N SER A 180 -7.81 10.38 11.88
CA SER A 180 -7.05 10.07 13.09
C SER A 180 -5.56 9.82 12.86
N LEU A 181 -5.10 9.85 11.60
CA LEU A 181 -3.69 9.62 11.28
C LEU A 181 -2.82 10.77 11.81
N LYS A 182 -1.65 10.41 12.32
CA LYS A 182 -0.59 11.34 12.74
C LYS A 182 0.55 11.34 11.72
N GLU A 183 1.48 12.27 11.85
CA GLU A 183 2.69 12.31 11.04
C GLU A 183 3.52 11.02 11.23
N PRO A 184 4.18 10.50 10.17
CA PRO A 184 4.15 10.92 8.76
C PRO A 184 2.96 10.39 7.94
N ALA A 185 2.16 9.48 8.52
CA ALA A 185 1.09 8.77 7.84
C ALA A 185 -0.06 9.67 7.33
N CYS A 186 -0.26 10.85 7.92
CA CYS A 186 -1.30 11.79 7.51
C CYS A 186 -0.97 12.58 6.24
N ILE A 187 0.31 12.75 5.89
CA ILE A 187 0.75 13.70 4.85
C ILE A 187 0.10 13.38 3.50
N LEU A 188 0.25 12.14 3.01
CA LEU A 188 -0.27 11.73 1.70
C LEU A 188 -1.81 11.76 1.66
N PRO A 189 -2.57 11.16 2.60
CA PRO A 189 -4.03 11.22 2.59
C PRO A 189 -4.61 12.63 2.63
N TYR A 190 -4.04 13.52 3.45
CA TYR A 190 -4.50 14.91 3.52
C TYR A 190 -4.17 15.68 2.25
N SER A 191 -2.98 15.48 1.69
CA SER A 191 -2.57 16.12 0.43
C SER A 191 -3.45 15.69 -0.74
N LEU A 192 -3.73 14.39 -0.84
CA LEU A 192 -4.60 13.83 -1.87
C LEU A 192 -6.03 14.36 -1.75
N TYR A 193 -6.59 14.31 -0.53
CA TYR A 193 -7.96 14.78 -0.33
C TYR A 193 -8.09 16.30 -0.56
N ALA A 194 -7.11 17.10 -0.12
CA ALA A 194 -7.05 18.53 -0.42
C ALA A 194 -7.01 18.78 -1.94
N TRP A 195 -6.22 18.02 -2.69
CA TRP A 195 -6.17 18.12 -4.15
C TRP A 195 -7.51 17.79 -4.80
N ILE A 196 -8.18 16.72 -4.37
CA ILE A 196 -9.50 16.34 -4.87
C ILE A 196 -10.51 17.48 -4.64
N LEU A 197 -10.52 18.07 -3.45
CA LEU A 197 -11.41 19.20 -3.12
C LEU A 197 -11.13 20.42 -4.00
N VAL A 198 -9.86 20.75 -4.25
CA VAL A 198 -9.48 21.85 -5.14
C VAL A 198 -9.93 21.59 -6.59
N LYS A 199 -9.84 20.34 -7.08
CA LYS A 199 -10.34 19.98 -8.42
C LYS A 199 -11.86 19.99 -8.52
N GLN A 200 -12.55 19.77 -7.41
CA GLN A 200 -14.01 19.90 -7.30
C GLN A 200 -14.46 21.34 -6.98
N GLU A 201 -13.55 22.33 -7.02
CA GLU A 201 -13.82 23.74 -6.71
C GLU A 201 -14.31 23.98 -5.25
N ARG A 202 -14.12 23.01 -4.36
CA ARG A 202 -14.46 23.07 -2.93
C ARG A 202 -13.32 23.69 -2.12
N TYR A 203 -12.96 24.94 -2.45
CA TYR A 203 -11.75 25.59 -1.91
C TYR A 203 -11.80 25.83 -0.39
N GLU A 204 -12.95 26.21 0.16
CA GLU A 204 -13.10 26.43 1.59
C GLU A 204 -12.91 25.15 2.41
N ASP A 205 -13.45 24.03 1.91
CA ASP A 205 -13.29 22.73 2.53
C ASP A 205 -11.82 22.29 2.50
N ALA A 206 -11.13 22.54 1.37
CA ALA A 206 -9.70 22.27 1.23
C ALA A 206 -8.87 23.10 2.22
N LEU A 207 -9.20 24.39 2.39
CA LEU A 207 -8.52 25.26 3.35
C LEU A 207 -8.73 24.79 4.79
N LYS A 208 -9.97 24.49 5.18
CA LYS A 208 -10.31 23.95 6.52
C LYS A 208 -9.55 22.65 6.80
N LEU A 209 -9.48 21.76 5.81
CA LEU A 209 -8.74 20.51 5.89
C LEU A 209 -7.24 20.74 6.14
N LEU A 210 -6.60 21.65 5.40
CA LEU A 210 -5.18 21.94 5.57
C LEU A 210 -4.88 22.67 6.89
N VAL A 211 -5.81 23.50 7.38
CA VAL A 211 -5.72 24.09 8.74
C VAL A 211 -5.74 23.01 9.82
N GLU A 212 -6.50 21.94 9.64
CA GLU A 212 -6.43 20.78 10.53
C GLU A 212 -5.10 20.03 10.38
N CYS A 213 -4.63 19.85 9.14
CA CYS A 213 -3.40 19.11 8.84
C CYS A 213 -2.15 19.77 9.41
N LYS A 214 -2.00 21.10 9.26
CA LYS A 214 -0.84 21.85 9.76
C LYS A 214 -0.66 21.79 11.28
N LYS A 215 -1.71 21.45 12.03
CA LYS A 215 -1.62 21.21 13.48
C LYS A 215 -0.99 19.86 13.81
N LYS A 216 -0.83 18.98 12.82
CA LYS A 216 -0.38 17.59 12.97
C LYS A 216 0.99 17.33 12.32
N THR A 217 1.47 18.19 11.44
CA THR A 217 2.72 18.01 10.68
C THR A 217 3.30 19.36 10.28
N ASP A 218 4.63 19.42 10.26
CA ASP A 218 5.42 20.56 9.78
C ASP A 218 5.90 20.36 8.33
N ASN A 219 5.26 19.45 7.56
CA ASN A 219 5.65 19.17 6.20
C ASN A 219 5.55 20.41 5.29
N GLU A 220 6.66 20.78 4.64
CA GLU A 220 6.77 21.96 3.80
C GLU A 220 5.72 22.01 2.66
N THR A 221 5.37 20.87 2.07
CA THR A 221 4.39 20.83 0.98
C THR A 221 2.98 21.16 1.49
N ILE A 222 2.62 20.67 2.67
CA ILE A 222 1.34 20.97 3.32
C ILE A 222 1.26 22.46 3.68
N LEU A 223 2.31 23.01 4.30
CA LEU A 223 2.37 24.41 4.71
C LEU A 223 2.28 25.33 3.49
N ARG A 224 3.06 25.06 2.44
CA ARG A 224 3.01 25.80 1.18
C ARG A 224 1.62 25.76 0.55
N ASN A 225 1.01 24.58 0.47
CA ASN A 225 -0.32 24.45 -0.13
C ASN A 225 -1.39 25.16 0.70
N TRP A 226 -1.27 25.13 2.03
CA TRP A 226 -2.15 25.90 2.91
C TRP A 226 -2.03 27.41 2.65
N GLU A 227 -0.83 27.96 2.55
CA GLU A 227 -0.59 29.37 2.25
C GLU A 227 -1.17 29.77 0.88
N MET A 228 -1.04 28.92 -0.14
CA MET A 228 -1.60 29.19 -1.46
C MET A 228 -3.13 29.25 -1.41
N LEU A 229 -3.79 28.33 -0.69
CA LEU A 229 -5.25 28.36 -0.54
C LEU A 229 -5.72 29.55 0.31
N ALA A 230 -5.02 29.89 1.38
CA ALA A 230 -5.35 31.04 2.23
C ALA A 230 -5.26 32.37 1.48
N ASN A 231 -4.35 32.47 0.49
CA ASN A 231 -4.17 33.65 -0.35
C ASN A 231 -5.01 33.61 -1.65
N ASN A 232 -6.00 32.73 -1.76
CA ASN A 232 -6.82 32.54 -2.96
C ASN A 232 -6.03 32.20 -4.24
N LYS A 233 -4.81 31.67 -4.10
CA LYS A 233 -3.93 31.25 -5.22
C LYS A 233 -4.17 29.78 -5.58
N TYR A 234 -5.42 29.42 -5.90
CA TYR A 234 -5.82 28.02 -6.14
C TYR A 234 -5.04 27.34 -7.28
N LYS A 235 -4.69 28.10 -8.33
CA LYS A 235 -3.89 27.60 -9.48
C LYS A 235 -2.45 27.22 -9.10
N SER A 236 -1.94 27.73 -7.98
CA SER A 236 -0.59 27.44 -7.48
C SER A 236 -0.56 26.23 -6.52
N PHE A 237 -1.72 25.64 -6.20
CA PHE A 237 -1.79 24.42 -5.40
C PHE A 237 -1.10 23.26 -6.12
N SER A 238 -0.13 22.62 -5.48
CA SER A 238 0.60 21.50 -6.06
C SER A 238 1.17 20.57 -5.01
N ASN A 239 0.94 19.27 -5.19
CA ASN A 239 1.52 18.21 -4.35
C ASN A 239 2.86 17.70 -4.89
N SER A 240 3.46 18.38 -5.88
CA SER A 240 4.73 17.95 -6.51
C SER A 240 5.89 17.80 -5.52
N GLY A 241 5.85 18.49 -4.37
CA GLY A 241 6.87 18.40 -3.32
C GLY A 241 6.89 17.05 -2.59
N LEU A 242 5.84 16.24 -2.71
CA LEU A 242 5.81 14.87 -2.19
C LEU A 242 6.51 13.85 -3.11
N GLY A 243 6.96 14.27 -4.30
CA GLY A 243 7.71 13.45 -5.23
C GLY A 243 6.97 12.18 -5.65
N GLU A 244 7.69 11.06 -5.66
CA GLU A 244 7.19 9.76 -6.15
C GLU A 244 5.92 9.29 -5.45
N MET A 245 5.74 9.59 -4.15
CA MET A 245 4.54 9.20 -3.42
C MET A 245 3.27 9.83 -3.98
N TRP A 246 3.36 11.06 -4.48
CA TRP A 246 2.25 11.74 -5.15
C TRP A 246 2.03 11.20 -6.56
N TYR A 247 3.10 11.10 -7.35
CA TYR A 247 2.98 10.64 -8.74
C TYR A 247 2.58 9.17 -8.85
N ALA A 248 2.86 8.35 -7.84
CA ALA A 248 2.36 6.97 -7.75
C ALA A 248 0.83 6.89 -7.68
N MET A 249 0.13 7.97 -7.31
CA MET A 249 -1.34 8.03 -7.38
C MET A 249 -1.86 8.13 -8.81
N GLY A 250 -1.01 8.36 -9.82
CA GLY A 250 -1.43 8.37 -11.23
C GLY A 250 -2.42 9.48 -11.61
N LEU A 251 -2.62 10.48 -10.74
CA LEU A 251 -3.52 11.61 -10.95
C LEU A 251 -2.85 12.77 -11.70
N GLU A 252 -1.53 12.89 -11.58
CA GLU A 252 -0.71 13.90 -12.24
C GLU A 252 0.58 13.26 -12.74
N GLU A 253 1.13 13.78 -13.84
CA GLU A 253 2.42 13.34 -14.37
C GLU A 253 3.57 14.17 -13.77
N MET A 254 4.71 13.52 -13.56
CA MET A 254 5.93 14.20 -13.12
C MET A 254 6.42 15.11 -14.24
N LYS A 255 6.34 16.43 -14.02
CA LYS A 255 6.93 17.41 -14.94
C LYS A 255 8.45 17.32 -14.83
N MET A 256 9.09 16.73 -15.85
CA MET A 256 10.54 16.67 -15.89
C MET A 256 11.14 18.09 -15.87
N PRO A 257 12.15 18.36 -15.03
CA PRO A 257 12.86 19.62 -15.11
C PRO A 257 13.45 19.74 -16.51
N LYS A 258 13.04 20.78 -17.25
CA LYS A 258 13.67 21.11 -18.53
C LYS A 258 15.14 21.37 -18.23
N GLN A 259 16.02 20.50 -18.72
CA GLN A 259 17.45 20.72 -18.64
C GLN A 259 17.72 22.02 -19.41
N GLN A 260 18.05 23.11 -18.70
CA GLN A 260 18.53 24.32 -19.36
C GLN A 260 19.79 23.91 -20.12
N GLN A 261 19.69 23.82 -21.45
CA GLN A 261 20.85 23.68 -22.30
C GLN A 261 21.74 24.88 -21.99
N ARG A 262 22.84 24.65 -21.27
CA ARG A 262 23.92 25.63 -21.16
C ARG A 262 24.42 25.83 -22.59
N ILE A 263 23.95 26.90 -23.24
CA ILE A 263 24.48 27.37 -24.52
C ILE A 263 25.96 27.66 -24.26
N ARG A 264 26.81 26.74 -24.68
CA ARG A 264 28.26 26.89 -24.60
C ARG A 264 28.63 27.78 -25.79
N TYR A 265 28.79 29.08 -25.56
CA TYR A 265 29.38 29.97 -26.55
C TYR A 265 30.79 29.43 -26.86
N ARG A 266 31.02 29.09 -28.13
CA ARG A 266 32.33 28.77 -28.69
C ARG A 266 32.92 30.02 -29.31
#